data_AF-A0A966UVR0-F1
#
_entry.id   AF-A0A966UVR0-F1
#
_cell.length_a   1.000
_cell.length_b   1.000
_cell.length_c   1.000
_cell.angle_alpha   90.00
_cell.angle_beta   90.00
_cell.angle_gamma   90.00
#
_symmetry.space_group_name_H-M   'P 1'
#
loop_
_entity.id
_entity.type
_entity.pdbx_description
1 polymer ?
#
loop_
_entity_poly.entity_id
_entity_poly.type
_entity_poly.pdbx_seq_one_letter_code
_entity_poly.pdbx_strand_id
1 'polypeptide(L)'
;GLGIHSRVLDCMAVGGFVMMHPSPHSRLPGGMDSTFEPDVNYGLYSADNFVEKVEEWLADEDRRNKAITENKKILLSKHLWEHRAEQILRDLR
;
A
#
# COMPACT_ATOMS: atom_id res chain seq x y z
N GLY A 1 3.58 -13.97 -3.69
CA GLY A 1 2.43 -14.37 -2.87
C GLY A 1 1.16 -13.88 -3.52
N LEU A 2 0.00 -14.41 -3.14
CA LEU A 2 -1.31 -14.10 -3.73
C LEU A 2 -1.90 -12.73 -3.28
N GLY A 3 -1.15 -11.92 -2.53
CA GLY A 3 -1.59 -10.59 -2.07
C GLY A 3 -0.44 -9.59 -2.02
N ILE A 4 -0.64 -8.48 -1.31
CA ILE A 4 0.38 -7.41 -1.17
C ILE A 4 1.71 -8.01 -0.73
N HIS A 5 2.79 -7.69 -1.44
CA HIS A 5 4.12 -8.17 -1.11
C HIS A 5 4.59 -7.57 0.22
N SER A 6 5.17 -8.37 1.11
CA SER A 6 5.68 -7.93 2.43
C SER A 6 6.54 -6.66 2.37
N ARG A 7 7.50 -6.59 1.44
CA ARG A 7 8.30 -5.38 1.16
C ARG A 7 7.51 -4.08 1.00
N VAL A 8 6.31 -4.12 0.43
CA VAL A 8 5.45 -2.92 0.31
C VAL A 8 4.92 -2.52 1.68
N LEU A 9 4.42 -3.49 2.44
CA LEU A 9 3.93 -3.28 3.82
C LEU A 9 5.06 -2.79 4.73
N ASP A 10 6.24 -3.40 4.65
CA ASP A 10 7.42 -3.04 5.45
C ASP A 10 7.86 -1.60 5.14
N CYS A 11 7.92 -1.24 3.85
CA CYS A 11 8.24 0.12 3.42
C CYS A 11 7.25 1.15 3.97
N MET A 12 5.95 0.87 3.84
CA MET A 12 4.90 1.77 4.33
C MET A 12 4.85 1.84 5.85
N ALA A 13 5.18 0.75 6.56
CA ALA A 13 5.19 0.70 8.02
C ALA A 13 6.25 1.63 8.64
N VAL A 14 7.39 1.79 7.96
CA VAL A 14 8.48 2.69 8.39
C VAL A 14 8.36 4.12 7.86
N GLY A 15 7.24 4.44 7.20
CA GLY A 15 6.97 5.78 6.67
C GLY A 15 7.44 6.01 5.24
N GLY A 16 7.80 4.95 4.51
CA GLY A 16 8.07 5.04 3.08
C GLY A 16 6.79 5.30 2.27
N PHE A 17 6.95 6.03 1.17
CA PHE A 17 5.92 6.24 0.17
C PHE A 17 6.27 5.43 -1.08
N VAL A 18 5.34 4.63 -1.58
CA VAL A 18 5.59 3.70 -2.69
C VAL A 18 4.91 4.19 -3.97
N MET A 19 5.63 4.05 -5.09
CA MET A 19 5.08 4.20 -6.43
C MET A 19 4.75 2.82 -6.98
N MET A 20 3.58 2.65 -7.59
CA MET A 20 3.13 1.38 -8.14
C MET A 20 2.61 1.50 -9.57
N HIS A 21 2.94 0.52 -10.40
CA HIS A 21 2.32 0.36 -11.70
C HIS A 21 0.97 -0.40 -11.55
N PRO A 22 -0.02 -0.14 -12.41
CA PRO A 22 -1.25 -0.92 -12.44
C PRO A 22 -0.95 -2.40 -12.68
N SER A 23 -1.48 -3.26 -11.82
CA SER A 23 -1.44 -4.71 -11.99
C SER A 23 -2.86 -5.24 -11.98
N PRO A 24 -3.20 -6.23 -12.82
CA PRO A 24 -4.48 -6.94 -12.72
C PRO A 24 -4.72 -7.53 -11.33
N HIS A 25 -3.64 -7.87 -10.61
CA HIS A 25 -3.70 -8.43 -9.26
C HIS A 25 -4.03 -7.39 -8.18
N SER A 26 -3.89 -6.09 -8.46
CA SER A 26 -4.15 -5.05 -7.45
C SER A 26 -5.61 -5.04 -6.99
N ARG A 27 -6.53 -5.39 -7.88
CA ARG A 27 -7.98 -5.45 -7.61
C ARG A 27 -8.48 -6.80 -7.13
N LEU A 28 -7.63 -7.83 -7.11
CA LEU A 28 -8.00 -9.14 -6.60
C LEU A 28 -8.07 -9.11 -5.06
N PRO A 29 -8.79 -10.05 -4.42
CA PRO A 29 -8.81 -10.16 -2.96
C PRO A 29 -7.39 -10.24 -2.39
N GLY A 30 -7.08 -9.35 -1.43
CA GLY A 30 -5.75 -9.24 -0.84
C GLY A 30 -4.71 -8.49 -1.69
N GLY A 31 -5.12 -7.93 -2.84
CA GLY A 31 -4.33 -7.00 -3.64
C GLY A 31 -4.28 -5.59 -3.03
N MET A 32 -3.48 -4.71 -3.63
CA MET A 32 -3.25 -3.35 -3.09
C MET A 32 -4.54 -2.55 -2.91
N ASP A 33 -5.40 -2.54 -3.94
CA ASP A 33 -6.64 -1.74 -4.00
C ASP A 33 -7.70 -2.24 -2.99
N SER A 34 -7.52 -3.45 -2.43
CA SER A 34 -8.40 -3.97 -1.38
C SER A 34 -8.14 -3.34 -0.01
N THR A 35 -6.99 -2.69 0.17
CA THR A 35 -6.51 -2.17 1.46
C THR A 35 -6.17 -0.69 1.39
N PHE A 36 -5.59 -0.25 0.28
CA PHE A 36 -5.07 1.10 0.06
C PHE A 36 -5.68 1.69 -1.21
N GLU A 37 -5.94 2.99 -1.21
CA GLU A 37 -6.53 3.69 -2.35
C GLU A 37 -5.43 4.31 -3.24
N PRO A 38 -5.47 4.08 -4.57
CA PRO A 38 -4.53 4.71 -5.51
C PRO A 38 -4.63 6.23 -5.46
N ASP A 39 -3.47 6.88 -5.58
CA ASP A 39 -3.30 8.34 -5.52
C ASP A 39 -3.72 9.01 -4.21
N VAL A 40 -4.08 8.23 -3.20
CA VAL A 40 -4.34 8.65 -1.81
C VAL A 40 -3.30 8.06 -0.87
N ASN A 41 -3.09 6.75 -0.95
CA ASN A 41 -2.18 6.01 -0.08
C ASN A 41 -0.83 5.69 -0.74
N TYR A 42 -0.79 5.63 -2.07
CA TYR A 42 0.40 5.37 -2.86
C TYR A 42 0.27 6.07 -4.21
N GLY A 43 1.39 6.33 -4.89
CA GLY A 43 1.36 6.95 -6.21
C GLY A 43 1.19 5.91 -7.30
N LEU A 44 0.28 6.15 -8.24
CA LEU A 44 0.11 5.29 -9.41
C LEU A 44 0.90 5.86 -10.59
N TYR A 45 1.58 4.99 -11.35
CA TYR A 45 2.31 5.40 -12.56
C TYR A 45 2.14 4.41 -13.71
N SER A 46 2.30 4.89 -14.94
CA SER A 46 2.45 4.08 -16.15
C SER A 46 3.90 4.16 -16.66
N ALA A 47 4.22 3.34 -17.66
CA ALA A 47 5.54 3.38 -18.31
C ALA A 47 5.88 4.78 -18.87
N ASP A 48 4.86 5.56 -19.23
CA ASP A 48 5.03 6.83 -19.95
C ASP A 48 5.08 8.05 -19.02
N ASN A 49 4.68 7.92 -17.74
CA ASN A 49 4.54 9.07 -16.84
C ASN A 49 5.24 8.92 -15.48
N PHE A 50 6.11 7.92 -15.33
CA PHE A 50 6.76 7.64 -14.04
C PHE A 50 7.48 8.88 -13.46
N VAL A 51 8.25 9.58 -14.28
CA VAL A 51 9.02 10.76 -13.85
C VAL A 51 8.08 11.87 -13.39
N GLU A 52 7.08 12.22 -14.21
CA GLU A 52 6.06 13.22 -13.90
C GLU A 52 5.36 12.92 -12.56
N LYS A 53 4.92 11.66 -12.37
CA LYS A 53 4.23 11.25 -11.13
C LYS A 53 5.12 11.28 -9.91
N VAL A 54 6.39 10.94 -10.05
CA VAL A 54 7.36 11.08 -8.95
C VAL A 54 7.55 12.56 -8.60
N GLU A 55 7.70 13.44 -9.59
CA GLU A 55 7.85 14.88 -9.38
C GLU A 55 6.63 15.50 -8.69
N GLU A 56 5.41 15.15 -9.10
CA GLU A 56 4.16 15.55 -8.44
C GLU A 56 4.16 15.19 -6.94
N TRP A 57 4.49 13.93 -6.62
CA TRP A 57 4.51 13.46 -5.23
C TRP A 57 5.67 14.02 -4.41
N LEU A 58 6.80 14.35 -5.05
CA LEU A 58 7.93 15.00 -4.38
C LEU A 58 7.64 16.47 -4.06
N ALA A 59 6.97 17.18 -4.97
CA ALA A 59 6.63 18.59 -4.83
C ALA A 59 5.61 18.86 -3.70
N ASP A 60 4.71 17.92 -3.42
CA ASP A 60 3.69 18.04 -2.38
C ASP A 60 4.00 17.16 -1.15
N GLU A 61 4.89 17.67 -0.29
CA GLU A 61 5.29 16.98 0.93
C GLU A 61 4.14 16.77 1.91
N ASP A 62 3.22 17.74 2.04
CA ASP A 62 2.10 17.65 2.97
C ASP A 62 1.13 16.53 2.58
N ARG A 63 0.81 16.43 1.28
CA ARG A 63 0.01 15.31 0.75
C ARG A 63 0.69 13.98 0.99
N ARG A 64 2.00 13.89 0.74
CA ARG A 64 2.79 12.67 0.96
C ARG A 64 2.82 12.26 2.44
N ASN A 65 3.03 13.21 3.34
CA ASN A 65 3.03 12.98 4.78
C ASN A 65 1.65 12.55 5.31
N LYS A 66 0.57 13.12 4.76
CA LYS A 66 -0.80 12.69 5.03
C LYS A 66 -1.01 11.23 4.61
N ALA A 67 -0.60 10.89 3.39
CA ALA A 67 -0.68 9.52 2.88
C ALA A 67 0.07 8.52 3.80
N ILE A 68 1.32 8.84 4.14
CA ILE A 68 2.15 8.03 5.05
C ILE A 68 1.46 7.81 6.41
N THR A 69 0.88 8.87 6.97
CA THR A 69 0.18 8.81 8.26
C THR A 69 -1.05 7.90 8.20
N GLU A 70 -1.86 8.02 7.15
CA GLU A 70 -3.03 7.15 6.93
C GLU A 70 -2.61 5.69 6.68
N ASN A 71 -1.56 5.47 5.89
CA ASN A 71 -1.03 4.13 5.63
C ASN A 71 -0.65 3.41 6.90
N LYS A 72 0.04 4.10 7.81
CA LYS A 72 0.44 3.54 9.10
C LYS A 72 -0.77 3.14 9.95
N LYS A 73 -1.83 3.95 9.97
CA LYS A 73 -3.08 3.61 10.66
C LYS A 73 -3.72 2.33 10.08
N ILE A 74 -3.80 2.25 8.75
CA ILE A 74 -4.34 1.08 8.05
C ILE A 74 -3.54 -0.18 8.40
N LEU A 75 -2.21 -0.12 8.31
CA LEU A 75 -1.32 -1.24 8.62
C LEU A 75 -1.49 -1.73 10.06
N LEU A 76 -1.47 -0.82 11.03
CA LEU A 76 -1.66 -1.16 12.44
C LEU A 76 -3.04 -1.78 12.72
N SER A 77 -4.06 -1.42 11.94
CA SER A 77 -5.42 -1.96 12.13
C SER A 77 -5.69 -3.30 11.45
N LYS A 78 -4.87 -3.72 10.47
CA LYS A 78 -5.21 -4.86 9.58
C LYS A 78 -4.06 -5.82 9.27
N HIS A 79 -2.81 -5.39 9.37
CA HIS A 79 -1.65 -6.12 8.81
C HIS A 79 -0.58 -6.49 9.83
N LEU A 80 -0.88 -6.40 11.13
CA LEU A 80 -0.05 -6.96 12.18
C LEU A 80 -0.03 -8.50 12.15
N TRP A 81 1.04 -9.07 12.72
CA TRP A 81 1.19 -10.53 12.84
C TRP A 81 0.05 -11.19 13.60
N GLU A 82 -0.50 -10.52 14.61
CA GLU A 82 -1.66 -11.01 15.36
C GLU A 82 -2.89 -11.20 14.47
N HIS A 83 -3.21 -10.23 13.61
CA HIS A 83 -4.32 -10.34 12.65
C HIS A 83 -4.11 -11.51 11.68
N ARG A 84 -2.87 -11.74 11.24
CA ARG A 84 -2.56 -12.87 10.37
C ARG A 84 -2.71 -14.21 11.10
N ALA A 85 -2.25 -14.31 12.34
CA ALA A 85 -2.41 -15.51 13.15
C ALA A 85 -3.89 -15.82 13.40
N GLU A 86 -4.69 -14.81 13.76
CA GLU A 86 -6.14 -14.95 13.94
C GLU A 86 -6.85 -15.38 12.66
N GLN A 87 -6.45 -14.88 11.50
CA GLN A 87 -6.99 -15.31 10.21
C GLN A 87 -6.72 -16.81 10.00
N ILE A 88 -5.47 -17.25 10.17
CA ILE A 88 -5.09 -18.67 10.00
C ILE A 88 -5.91 -19.57 10.94
N LEU A 89 -6.07 -19.17 12.21
CA LEU A 89 -6.86 -19.93 13.18
C LEU A 89 -8.34 -20.01 12.81
N ARG A 90 -8.90 -18.96 12.18
CA ARG A 90 -10.28 -18.97 11.66
C ARG A 90 -10.43 -19.86 10.44
N ASP A 91 -9.47 -19.83 9.52
CA ASP A 91 -9.50 -20.62 8.28
C ASP A 91 -9.37 -22.14 8.53
N LEU A 92 -8.88 -22.54 9.71
CA LEU A 92 -8.77 -23.94 10.13
C LEU A 92 -10.05 -24.51 10.79
N ARG A 93 -11.04 -23.66 11.10
CA ARG A 93 -12.32 -24.06 11.68
C ARG A 93 -13.35 -24.33 10.60
#